data_AF-A0A0A1TGK9-F1
#
_entry.id   AF-A0A0A1TGK9-F1
#
_cell.length_a   1.000
_cell.length_b   1.000
_cell.length_c   1.000
_cell.angle_alpha   90.00
_cell.angle_beta   90.00
_cell.angle_gamma   90.00
#
_symmetry.space_group_name_H-M   'P 1'
#
loop_
_entity.id
_entity.type
_entity.pdbx_description
1 polymer ?
#
loop_
_entity_poly.entity_id
_entity_poly.type
_entity_poly.pdbx_seq_one_letter_code
_entity_poly.pdbx_strand_id
1 'polypeptide(L)'
;MTGMNTKSATAPAMQRLAVPEDMDAITRLLCGNPDDGTLWQWPSLADDWYWLYCGMIQWLSTCFLDETRMIRVAVLPAENGEDAEQIVGMSIWLKRTAQQDGTIVAEPWAKPSSEQGRHISSSSIYCTNTAQPSTTY
;
A
#
# COMPACT_ATOMS: atom_id res chain seq x y z
N MET A 1 5.33 47.96 -8.26
CA MET A 1 5.63 46.68 -7.61
C MET A 1 4.31 46.06 -7.19
N THR A 2 3.86 45.03 -7.90
CA THR A 2 2.68 44.23 -7.50
C THR A 2 2.98 42.80 -7.91
N GLY A 3 3.55 42.03 -6.98
CA GLY A 3 3.75 40.61 -7.15
C GLY A 3 2.39 39.91 -7.14
N MET A 4 2.03 39.31 -8.27
CA MET A 4 0.94 38.34 -8.33
C MET A 4 1.36 37.11 -7.53
N ASN A 5 0.80 36.96 -6.33
CA ASN A 5 0.78 35.67 -5.63
C ASN A 5 -0.22 34.78 -6.38
N THR A 6 0.25 34.07 -7.41
CA THR A 6 -0.45 32.89 -7.91
C THR A 6 -0.36 31.83 -6.83
N LYS A 7 -1.37 31.77 -5.95
CA LYS A 7 -1.60 30.58 -5.13
C LYS A 7 -1.71 29.41 -6.11
N SER A 8 -0.68 28.57 -6.15
CA SER A 8 -0.74 27.30 -6.87
C SER A 8 -1.94 26.55 -6.31
N ALA A 9 -2.96 26.33 -7.14
CA ALA A 9 -4.11 25.55 -6.76
C ALA A 9 -3.64 24.10 -6.67
N THR A 10 -3.42 23.60 -5.46
CA THR A 10 -3.10 22.19 -5.24
C THR A 10 -4.24 21.36 -5.82
N ALA A 11 -3.93 20.52 -6.80
CA ALA A 11 -4.93 19.68 -7.43
C ALA A 11 -5.57 18.75 -6.38
N PRO A 12 -6.87 18.45 -6.50
CA PRO A 12 -7.58 17.65 -5.52
C PRO A 12 -7.02 16.22 -5.48
N ALA A 13 -7.01 15.63 -4.27
CA ALA A 13 -6.68 14.23 -4.12
C ALA A 13 -7.63 13.35 -4.94
N MET A 14 -7.09 12.36 -5.63
CA MET A 14 -7.84 11.36 -6.40
C MET A 14 -7.85 10.02 -5.65
N GLN A 15 -8.84 9.18 -5.96
CA GLN A 15 -8.91 7.82 -5.41
C GLN A 15 -8.84 6.81 -6.54
N ARG A 16 -8.01 5.78 -6.40
CA ARG A 16 -7.90 4.67 -7.35
C ARG A 16 -7.71 3.33 -6.65
N LEU A 17 -7.87 2.25 -7.41
CA LEU A 17 -7.41 0.94 -6.97
C LEU A 17 -5.89 0.99 -6.82
N ALA A 18 -5.40 0.38 -5.75
CA ALA A 18 -3.98 0.20 -5.57
C ALA A 18 -3.47 -0.85 -6.58
N VAL A 19 -2.25 -0.66 -7.07
CA VAL A 19 -1.52 -1.61 -7.90
C VAL A 19 -0.30 -2.13 -7.14
N PRO A 20 0.27 -3.29 -7.49
CA PRO A 20 1.43 -3.83 -6.77
C PRO A 20 2.62 -2.86 -6.65
N GLU A 21 2.82 -1.98 -7.63
CA GLU A 21 3.86 -0.95 -7.63
C GLU A 21 3.68 0.08 -6.50
N ASP A 22 2.47 0.25 -5.97
CA ASP A 22 2.19 1.14 -4.85
C ASP A 22 2.69 0.58 -3.51
N MET A 23 3.05 -0.71 -3.43
CA MET A 23 3.38 -1.37 -2.15
C MET A 23 4.48 -0.66 -1.36
N ASP A 24 5.56 -0.21 -2.00
CA ASP A 24 6.63 0.51 -1.30
C ASP A 24 6.12 1.83 -0.70
N ALA A 25 5.43 2.64 -1.50
CA ALA A 25 4.89 3.92 -1.05
C ALA A 25 3.85 3.76 0.07
N ILE A 26 2.98 2.76 -0.03
CA ILE A 26 2.03 2.40 1.04
C ILE A 26 2.77 1.97 2.31
N THR A 27 3.79 1.11 2.19
CA THR A 27 4.56 0.63 3.34
C THR A 27 5.28 1.77 4.04
N ARG A 28 5.90 2.68 3.28
CA ARG A 28 6.54 3.88 3.82
C ARG A 28 5.54 4.80 4.50
N LEU A 29 4.34 4.96 3.95
CA LEU A 29 3.27 5.74 4.58
C LEU A 29 2.88 5.15 5.95
N LEU A 30 2.68 3.83 6.01
CA LEU A 30 2.35 3.12 7.25
C LEU A 30 3.50 3.23 8.27
N CYS A 31 4.72 2.85 7.87
CA CYS A 31 5.85 2.78 8.80
C CYS A 31 6.46 4.16 9.12
N GLY A 32 6.15 5.20 8.35
CA GLY A 32 6.72 6.53 8.48
C GLY A 32 6.07 7.39 9.57
N ASN A 33 4.95 6.95 10.13
CA ASN A 33 4.26 7.66 11.22
C ASN A 33 4.20 6.78 12.49
N PRO A 34 5.30 6.74 13.27
CA PRO A 34 5.37 5.88 14.44
C PRO A 34 4.34 6.21 15.53
N ASP A 35 3.83 7.44 15.54
CA ASP A 35 2.94 7.91 16.61
C ASP A 35 1.44 7.66 16.34
N ASP A 36 1.06 7.06 15.21
CA ASP A 36 -0.35 6.82 14.84
C ASP A 36 -0.98 5.58 15.54
N GLY A 37 -0.35 5.10 16.63
CA GLY A 37 -0.93 4.19 17.63
C GLY A 37 -1.38 2.78 17.17
N THR A 38 -1.39 2.50 15.87
CA THR A 38 -2.04 1.31 15.28
C THR A 38 -1.05 0.27 14.76
N LEU A 39 0.17 0.66 14.35
CA LEU A 39 1.18 -0.28 13.83
C LEU A 39 2.13 -0.83 14.91
N TRP A 40 2.23 -0.17 16.06
CA TRP A 40 3.13 -0.55 17.18
C TRP A 40 2.49 -1.52 18.16
N GLN A 41 1.32 -2.07 17.83
CA GLN A 41 0.71 -3.15 18.60
C GLN A 41 1.33 -4.52 18.29
N TRP A 42 2.38 -4.58 17.47
CA TRP A 42 3.24 -5.75 17.32
C TRP A 42 4.49 -5.62 18.21
N PRO A 43 4.44 -6.17 19.44
CA PRO A 43 5.50 -5.98 20.44
C PRO A 43 6.87 -6.51 20.01
N SER A 44 6.93 -7.39 19.02
CA SER A 44 8.21 -7.92 18.48
C SER A 44 8.90 -7.00 17.45
N LEU A 45 8.23 -5.93 17.00
CA LEU A 45 8.71 -5.05 15.92
C LEU A 45 8.82 -3.59 16.37
N ALA A 46 8.55 -3.31 17.64
CA ALA A 46 8.32 -1.96 18.12
C ALA A 46 9.58 -1.07 18.20
N ASP A 47 10.77 -1.64 18.03
CA ASP A 47 12.04 -0.91 18.10
C ASP A 47 12.87 -1.05 16.82
N ASP A 48 12.41 -1.80 15.81
CA ASP A 48 13.13 -2.02 14.55
C ASP A 48 12.29 -1.66 13.34
N TRP A 49 12.51 -0.44 12.84
CA TRP A 49 11.81 0.11 11.69
C TRP A 49 12.05 -0.69 10.40
N TYR A 50 13.23 -1.30 10.24
CA TYR A 50 13.53 -2.12 9.08
C TYR A 50 12.70 -3.40 9.09
N TRP A 51 12.64 -4.10 10.24
CA TRP A 51 11.79 -5.28 10.37
C TRP A 51 10.30 -4.96 10.25
N LEU A 52 9.85 -3.82 10.78
CA LEU A 52 8.48 -3.36 10.60
C LEU A 52 8.16 -3.16 9.12
N TYR A 53 9.03 -2.46 8.38
CA TYR A 53 8.87 -2.24 6.95
C TYR A 53 8.81 -3.56 6.15
N CYS A 54 9.74 -4.49 6.41
CA CYS A 54 9.73 -5.81 5.76
C CYS A 54 8.46 -6.61 6.09
N GLY A 55 8.03 -6.61 7.36
CA GLY A 55 6.81 -7.27 7.79
C GLY A 55 5.56 -6.67 7.14
N MET A 56 5.52 -5.34 6.98
CA MET A 56 4.43 -4.64 6.31
C MET A 56 4.39 -4.92 4.81
N ILE A 57 5.53 -4.97 4.11
CA ILE A 57 5.58 -5.41 2.71
C ILE A 57 5.04 -6.83 2.58
N GLN A 58 5.50 -7.75 3.45
CA GLN A 58 5.03 -9.13 3.40
C GLN A 58 3.52 -9.21 3.63
N TRP A 59 3.00 -8.52 4.64
CA TRP A 59 1.56 -8.46 4.90
C TRP A 59 0.78 -7.85 3.73
N LEU A 60 1.21 -6.70 3.19
CA LEU A 60 0.58 -6.07 2.04
C LEU A 60 0.59 -6.99 0.81
N SER A 61 1.67 -7.72 0.56
CA SER A 61 1.73 -8.68 -0.56
C SER A 61 0.63 -9.74 -0.45
N THR A 62 0.35 -10.26 0.76
CA THR A 62 -0.77 -11.19 0.97
C THR A 62 -2.12 -10.55 0.71
N CYS A 63 -2.25 -9.24 0.96
CA CYS A 63 -3.47 -8.50 0.70
C CYS A 63 -3.70 -8.29 -0.80
N PHE A 64 -2.65 -8.00 -1.57
CA PHE A 64 -2.72 -7.85 -3.03
C PHE A 64 -3.01 -9.17 -3.76
N LEU A 65 -2.58 -10.30 -3.19
CA LEU A 65 -2.81 -11.64 -3.76
C LEU A 65 -4.19 -12.23 -3.39
N ASP A 66 -4.88 -11.65 -2.41
CA ASP A 66 -6.18 -12.12 -1.93
C ASP A 66 -7.31 -11.45 -2.72
N GLU A 67 -7.92 -12.19 -3.65
CA GLU A 67 -9.02 -11.69 -4.49
C GLU A 67 -10.27 -11.25 -3.69
N THR A 68 -10.38 -11.64 -2.41
CA THR A 68 -11.47 -11.21 -1.52
C THR A 68 -11.22 -9.83 -0.90
N ARG A 69 -10.03 -9.28 -1.07
CA ARG A 69 -9.65 -7.94 -0.62
C ARG A 69 -9.59 -6.96 -1.77
N MET A 70 -9.96 -5.72 -1.48
CA MET A 70 -9.79 -4.59 -2.39
C MET A 70 -9.03 -3.50 -1.65
N ILE A 71 -7.92 -3.08 -2.24
CA ILE A 71 -7.09 -2.00 -1.71
C ILE A 71 -7.34 -0.75 -2.55
N ARG A 72 -7.69 0.35 -1.89
CA ARG A 72 -7.83 1.67 -2.51
C ARG A 72 -6.84 2.64 -1.90
N VAL A 73 -6.27 3.50 -2.75
CA VAL A 73 -5.34 4.54 -2.34
C VAL A 73 -5.91 5.92 -2.67
N ALA A 74 -5.64 6.87 -1.78
CA ALA A 74 -5.78 8.29 -2.06
C ALA A 74 -4.43 8.82 -2.54
N VAL A 75 -4.42 9.45 -3.71
CA VAL A 75 -3.21 9.97 -4.35
C VAL A 75 -3.32 11.47 -4.55
N LEU A 76 -2.24 12.19 -4.25
CA LEU A 76 -2.05 13.54 -4.75
C LEU A 76 -1.36 13.43 -6.12
N PRO A 77 -1.90 14.08 -7.16
CA PRO A 77 -1.25 14.10 -8.46
C PRO A 77 0.11 14.78 -8.35
N ALA A 78 1.05 14.32 -9.18
CA ALA A 78 2.37 14.93 -9.32
C ALA A 78 2.25 16.43 -9.63
N GLU A 79 2.95 17.28 -8.89
CA GLU A 79 2.88 18.74 -9.08
C GLU A 79 3.40 19.18 -10.45
N ASN A 80 4.36 18.44 -11.02
CA ASN A 80 5.03 18.80 -12.28
C ASN A 80 4.88 17.73 -13.40
N GLY A 81 4.05 16.71 -13.21
CA GLY A 81 3.81 15.64 -14.21
C GLY A 81 4.97 14.67 -14.47
N GLU A 82 6.20 15.01 -14.04
CA GLU A 82 7.37 14.13 -14.05
C GLU A 82 7.56 13.37 -12.73
N ASP A 83 7.00 13.89 -11.64
CA ASP A 83 7.05 13.24 -10.33
C ASP A 83 6.10 12.03 -10.27
N ALA A 84 6.41 11.06 -9.42
CA ALA A 84 5.46 9.99 -9.12
C ALA A 84 4.27 10.55 -8.32
N GLU A 85 3.08 9.97 -8.50
CA GLU A 85 1.93 10.26 -7.65
C GLU A 85 2.28 9.99 -6.18
N GLN A 86 1.86 10.88 -5.28
CA GLN A 86 2.08 10.69 -3.85
C GLN A 86 0.88 10.00 -3.22
N ILE A 87 1.09 8.81 -2.67
CA ILE A 87 0.06 8.13 -1.87
C ILE A 87 -0.01 8.78 -0.50
N VAL A 88 -1.18 9.28 -0.14
CA VAL A 88 -1.44 9.99 1.13
C VAL A 88 -2.43 9.27 2.04
N GLY A 89 -2.99 8.16 1.58
CA GLY A 89 -3.90 7.34 2.37
C GLY A 89 -4.23 6.02 1.69
N MET A 90 -4.67 5.05 2.48
CA MET A 90 -5.11 3.75 1.99
C MET A 90 -6.33 3.24 2.75
N SER A 91 -7.09 2.36 2.12
CA SER A 91 -8.12 1.55 2.76
C SER A 91 -8.15 0.14 2.17
N ILE A 92 -8.32 -0.85 3.03
CA ILE A 92 -8.49 -2.25 2.63
C ILE A 92 -9.91 -2.69 2.98
N TRP A 93 -10.61 -3.25 2.01
CA TRP A 93 -11.98 -3.72 2.15
C TRP A 93 -12.05 -5.23 1.94
N LEU A 94 -12.84 -5.91 2.75
CA LEU A 94 -13.12 -7.35 2.62
C LEU A 94 -14.62 -7.54 2.41
N LYS A 95 -15.01 -8.17 1.30
CA LYS A 95 -16.42 -8.49 1.05
C LYS A 95 -16.79 -9.80 1.75
N ARG A 96 -17.79 -9.75 2.64
CA ARG A 96 -18.30 -10.93 3.35
C ARG A 96 -19.80 -11.07 3.12
N THR A 97 -20.25 -12.29 2.88
CA THR A 97 -21.67 -12.62 2.71
C THR A 97 -22.08 -13.68 3.72
N ALA A 98 -23.21 -13.43 4.38
CA ALA A 98 -23.86 -14.42 5.23
C ALA A 98 -24.64 -15.41 4.36
N GLN A 99 -24.31 -16.69 4.48
CA GLN A 99 -25.01 -17.80 3.84
C GLN A 99 -26.28 -18.16 4.61
N GLN A 100 -27.19 -18.91 3.97
CA GLN A 100 -28.46 -19.32 4.58
C GLN A 100 -28.30 -20.22 5.81
N ASP A 101 -27.17 -20.93 5.92
CA ASP A 101 -26.81 -21.78 7.05
C ASP A 101 -26.16 -21.01 8.22
N GLY A 102 -26.04 -19.70 8.11
CA GLY A 102 -25.42 -18.83 9.12
C GLY A 102 -23.90 -18.71 9.02
N THR A 103 -23.26 -19.36 8.05
CA THR A 103 -21.82 -19.19 7.81
C THR A 103 -21.53 -17.85 7.15
N ILE A 104 -20.36 -17.25 7.44
CA ILE A 104 -19.89 -16.02 6.80
C ILE A 104 -18.71 -16.40 5.91
N VAL A 105 -18.86 -16.18 4.60
CA VAL A 105 -17.82 -16.46 3.61
C VAL A 105 -17.28 -15.16 3.03
N ALA A 106 -15.97 -15.13 2.75
CA ALA A 106 -15.35 -14.05 2.00
C ALA A 106 -15.57 -14.28 0.50
N GLU A 107 -15.90 -13.22 -0.24
CA GLU A 107 -16.18 -13.29 -1.67
C GLU A 107 -15.17 -12.47 -2.49
N PRO A 108 -14.79 -12.94 -3.69
CA PRO A 108 -13.97 -12.15 -4.60
C PRO A 108 -14.64 -10.83 -4.99
N TRP A 109 -13.82 -9.78 -5.17
CA TRP A 109 -14.29 -8.54 -5.80
C TRP A 109 -14.44 -8.74 -7.31
N ALA A 110 -15.43 -8.07 -7.92
CA ALA A 110 -15.61 -8.10 -9.36
C ALA A 110 -14.38 -7.47 -10.03
N LYS A 111 -13.71 -8.20 -10.92
CA LYS A 111 -12.57 -7.67 -11.68
C LYS A 111 -13.06 -6.50 -12.55
N PRO A 112 -12.44 -5.32 -12.49
CA PRO A 112 -12.83 -4.21 -13.34
C PRO A 112 -12.68 -4.65 -14.81
N SER A 113 -13.70 -4.36 -15.62
CA SER A 113 -13.85 -4.86 -16.99
C SER A 113 -12.73 -4.46 -17.97
N SER A 114 -11.75 -3.66 -17.53
CA SER A 114 -10.56 -3.27 -18.29
C SER A 114 -9.39 -4.26 -18.19
N GLU A 115 -9.48 -5.32 -17.37
CA GLU A 115 -8.40 -6.32 -17.18
C GLU A 115 -8.37 -7.46 -18.22
N GLN A 116 -8.80 -7.21 -19.46
CA GLN A 116 -8.47 -8.11 -20.59
C GLN A 116 -7.03 -7.96 -21.09
N GLY A 117 -6.16 -7.19 -20.40
CA GLY A 117 -4.88 -6.75 -20.98
C GLY A 117 -3.61 -6.83 -20.15
N ARG A 118 -3.61 -7.23 -18.87
CA ARG A 118 -2.35 -7.33 -18.10
C ARG A 118 -2.32 -8.57 -17.21
N HIS A 119 -1.87 -9.67 -17.80
CA HIS A 119 -1.38 -10.83 -17.06
C HIS A 119 -0.17 -10.37 -16.22
N ILE A 120 -0.36 -10.15 -14.91
CA ILE A 120 0.75 -9.99 -14.00
C ILE A 120 1.32 -11.40 -13.77
N SER A 121 2.48 -11.67 -14.38
CA SER A 121 3.24 -12.89 -14.14
C SER A 121 3.64 -12.94 -12.68
N SER A 122 3.27 -14.02 -11.98
CA SER A 122 3.65 -14.32 -10.60
C SER A 122 5.15 -14.61 -10.51
N SER A 123 5.98 -13.57 -10.57
CA SER A 123 7.39 -13.67 -10.24
C SER A 123 7.53 -13.30 -8.77
N SER A 124 7.75 -14.30 -7.92
CA SER A 124 7.92 -14.16 -6.48
C SER A 124 8.94 -13.06 -6.14
N ILE A 125 8.49 -12.01 -5.46
CA ILE A 125 9.38 -11.01 -4.86
C ILE A 125 10.00 -11.66 -3.62
N TYR A 126 11.16 -12.28 -3.78
CA TYR A 126 11.99 -12.67 -2.65
C TYR A 126 12.85 -11.46 -2.25
N CYS A 127 12.74 -10.99 -1.00
CA CYS A 127 13.75 -10.11 -0.42
C CYS A 127 15.05 -10.91 -0.30
N THR A 128 15.99 -10.74 -1.24
CA THR A 128 17.31 -11.35 -1.12
C THR A 128 18.14 -10.56 -0.11
N ASN A 129 18.41 -11.18 1.03
CA ASN A 129 19.26 -10.65 2.08
C ASN A 129 20.73 -10.65 1.62
N THR A 130 21.20 -9.55 1.04
CA THR A 130 22.63 -9.33 0.72
C THR A 130 23.25 -8.32 1.68
N ALA A 131 23.17 -8.59 2.97
CA ALA A 131 24.04 -7.96 3.95
C ALA A 131 24.79 -9.07 4.71
N GLN A 132 26.00 -9.39 4.25
CA GLN A 132 26.94 -10.13 5.08
C GLN A 132 27.35 -9.23 6.27
N PRO A 133 27.27 -9.72 7.53
CA PRO A 133 27.87 -8.99 8.63
C PRO A 133 29.40 -9.09 8.52
N SER A 134 30.08 -7.95 8.32
CA SER A 134 31.53 -7.87 8.46
C SER A 134 31.89 -7.92 9.94
N THR A 135 32.16 -9.11 10.47
CA THR A 135 32.87 -9.28 11.74
C THR A 135 34.36 -9.08 11.51
N THR A 136 34.94 -8.08 12.17
CA THR A 136 36.38 -8.06 12.44
C THR A 136 36.56 -7.86 13.93
N TYR A 137 37.21 -8.82 14.57
CA TYR A 137 37.75 -8.73 15.93
C TYR A 137 38.99 -7.83 15.95
#